data_AF-A0A1I7JUR0-F1
#
_entry.id   AF-A0A1I7JUR0-F1
#
_cell.length_a   1.000
_cell.length_b   1.000
_cell.length_c   1.000
_cell.angle_alpha   90.00
_cell.angle_beta   90.00
_cell.angle_gamma   90.00
#
_symmetry.space_group_name_H-M   'P 1'
#
loop_
_entity.id
_entity.type
_entity.pdbx_description
1 polymer ?
#
loop_
_entity_poly.entity_id
_entity_poly.type
_entity_poly.pdbx_seq_one_letter_code
_entity_poly.pdbx_strand_id
1 'polypeptide(L)'
;MSEYQYYHFKRLDGVLSAKQKAELRTISSRAEISSSHFTVHYNYSDLKAEPAELMAQYFDVGFYYADWGQVICYLKVPPDTIPLAFMNIEDGDSVLCEKGKNYLLFIFSVEENDYYMDDDDAKDYLDHLVELRSELMEGDYRLLYLPWLKSAFDGDETLDELPLINFNFKQLSEAQSAFTELFGIPPEACNALDKLLKSSQAHTAKVTNLTAEEQINSLSDSDKDLLLKSLFEQGQLTANQARSLIYQPLTHNDYKYWLSPLSLNAYWQSANEEIARERLLAEEQRREQEWLAAIKRLNAVFSSREVHWENAKKYSEQGHASAYDKAAREMKDLYDAYRVNNALAEFIPRYQIFAKHIERRKTLVQRLDFLNQEIGKYQDSI
;
A
#
# COMPACT_ATOMS: atom_id res chain seq x y z
N MET A 1 19.54 13.31 10.49
CA MET A 1 18.32 12.96 9.74
C MET A 1 18.72 13.05 8.29
N SER A 2 18.65 11.95 7.54
CA SER A 2 18.70 12.03 6.09
C SER A 2 17.49 12.84 5.64
N GLU A 3 17.64 13.59 4.56
CA GLU A 3 16.52 14.18 3.83
C GLU A 3 16.50 13.41 2.52
N TYR A 4 15.87 12.24 2.55
CA TYR A 4 15.71 11.39 1.37
C TYR A 4 14.45 11.80 0.64
N GLN A 5 14.57 12.06 -0.66
CA GLN A 5 13.45 12.35 -1.54
C GLN A 5 13.55 11.50 -2.79
N TYR A 6 12.44 10.92 -3.21
CA TYR A 6 12.32 10.07 -4.37
C TYR A 6 11.27 10.64 -5.32
N TYR A 7 11.61 10.72 -6.60
CA TYR A 7 10.71 11.15 -7.68
C TYR A 7 10.71 10.08 -8.76
N HIS A 8 9.52 9.66 -9.18
CA HIS A 8 9.35 8.75 -10.30
C HIS A 8 8.16 9.18 -11.16
N PHE A 9 8.45 9.56 -12.40
CA PHE A 9 7.45 10.00 -13.37
C PHE A 9 7.45 9.07 -14.58
N LYS A 10 6.26 8.73 -15.08
CA LYS A 10 6.04 7.80 -16.18
C LYS A 10 5.18 8.45 -17.27
N ARG A 11 5.63 8.31 -18.51
CA ARG A 11 4.87 8.65 -19.71
C ARG A 11 4.21 7.38 -20.23
N LEU A 12 2.90 7.44 -20.38
CA LEU A 12 2.05 6.34 -20.83
C LEU A 12 1.56 6.57 -22.25
N ASP A 13 1.24 7.82 -22.59
CA ASP A 13 0.64 8.21 -23.88
C ASP A 13 1.72 8.59 -24.90
N GLY A 14 2.80 7.80 -24.97
CA GLY A 14 3.91 8.09 -25.87
C GLY A 14 5.28 7.69 -25.35
N VAL A 15 6.28 8.16 -26.09
CA VAL A 15 7.69 8.13 -25.68
C VAL A 15 8.28 9.52 -25.69
N LEU A 16 9.23 9.75 -24.78
CA LEU A 16 10.07 10.93 -24.75
C LEU A 16 10.98 10.95 -25.98
N SER A 17 10.89 12.04 -26.75
CA SER A 17 11.81 12.29 -27.86
C SER A 17 13.24 12.55 -27.36
N ALA A 18 14.24 12.42 -28.25
CA ALA A 18 15.63 12.71 -27.91
C ALA A 18 15.82 14.15 -27.36
N LYS A 19 15.06 15.12 -27.90
CA LYS A 19 15.06 16.51 -27.42
C LYS A 19 14.51 16.60 -25.99
N GLN A 20 13.36 15.99 -25.72
CA GLN A 20 12.75 15.98 -24.38
C GLN A 20 13.66 15.32 -23.33
N LYS A 21 14.32 14.21 -23.68
CA LYS A 21 15.31 13.57 -22.78
C LYS A 21 16.50 14.47 -22.50
N ALA A 22 16.96 15.24 -23.49
CA ALA A 22 18.05 16.20 -23.30
C ALA A 22 17.62 17.36 -22.39
N GLU A 23 16.39 17.88 -22.55
CA GLU A 23 15.81 18.89 -21.67
C GLU A 23 15.73 18.37 -20.22
N LEU A 24 15.15 17.19 -19.99
CA LEU A 24 15.11 16.55 -18.67
C LEU A 24 16.50 16.33 -18.05
N ARG A 25 17.51 16.02 -18.87
CA ARG A 25 18.90 15.88 -18.40
C ARG A 25 19.52 17.20 -17.91
N THR A 26 19.05 18.34 -18.43
CA THR A 26 19.46 19.66 -17.92
C THR A 26 18.83 19.99 -16.56
N ILE A 27 17.65 19.45 -16.27
CA ILE A 27 16.97 19.59 -14.97
C ILE A 27 17.65 18.70 -13.91
N SER A 28 17.91 17.44 -14.25
CA SER A 28 18.62 16.52 -13.35
C SER A 28 19.63 15.66 -14.11
N SER A 29 20.91 15.92 -13.85
CA SER A 29 22.01 15.13 -14.39
C SER A 29 22.11 13.73 -13.79
N ARG A 30 21.54 13.53 -12.59
CA ARG A 30 21.56 12.27 -11.84
C ARG A 30 20.38 11.36 -12.16
N ALA A 31 19.32 11.90 -12.76
CA ALA A 31 18.13 11.13 -13.05
C ALA A 31 18.41 9.97 -14.00
N GLU A 32 17.81 8.82 -13.73
CA GLU A 32 17.64 7.78 -14.72
C GLU A 32 16.50 8.21 -15.66
N ILE A 33 16.79 8.27 -16.96
CA ILE A 33 15.84 8.77 -17.97
C ILE A 33 15.79 7.76 -19.11
N SER A 34 14.63 7.18 -19.34
CA SER A 34 14.37 6.24 -20.44
C SER A 34 13.45 6.86 -21.51
N SER A 35 12.89 6.04 -22.40
CA SER A 35 11.83 6.45 -23.32
C SER A 35 10.52 6.80 -22.62
N SER A 36 10.28 6.30 -21.42
CA SER A 36 8.96 6.42 -20.77
C SER A 36 9.01 6.72 -19.29
N HIS A 37 10.18 6.83 -18.66
CA HIS A 37 10.25 7.27 -17.26
C HIS A 37 11.43 8.21 -16.98
N PHE A 38 11.28 8.93 -15.88
CA PHE A 38 12.28 9.75 -15.22
C PHE A 38 12.26 9.39 -13.74
N THR A 39 13.39 8.98 -13.20
CA THR A 39 13.50 8.57 -11.80
C THR A 39 14.75 9.19 -11.19
N VAL A 40 14.62 9.79 -10.02
CA VAL A 40 15.75 10.38 -9.30
C VAL A 40 15.48 10.37 -7.81
N HIS A 41 16.54 10.18 -7.03
CA HIS A 41 16.50 10.46 -5.60
C HIS A 41 17.54 11.53 -5.22
N TYR A 42 17.23 12.25 -4.15
CA TYR A 42 18.12 13.24 -3.56
C TYR A 42 18.35 12.93 -2.08
N ASN A 43 19.55 13.27 -1.63
CA ASN A 43 19.89 13.35 -0.21
C ASN A 43 20.32 14.79 0.05
N TYR A 44 19.67 15.48 1.00
CA TYR A 44 19.99 16.86 1.40
C TYR A 44 19.86 17.89 0.26
N SER A 45 19.00 17.60 -0.71
CA SER A 45 18.72 18.48 -1.84
C SER A 45 17.35 18.16 -2.42
N ASP A 46 16.99 18.88 -3.47
CA ASP A 46 15.66 18.86 -4.07
C ASP A 46 15.77 18.96 -5.60
N LEU A 47 14.76 18.45 -6.29
CA LEU A 47 14.57 18.60 -7.73
C LEU A 47 14.56 20.09 -8.11
N LYS A 48 15.27 20.44 -9.17
CA LYS A 48 15.40 21.83 -9.64
C LYS A 48 14.35 22.18 -10.70
N ALA A 49 13.13 21.70 -10.48
CA ALA A 49 11.97 21.94 -11.31
C ALA A 49 10.70 21.68 -10.49
N GLU A 50 9.62 22.35 -10.85
CA GLU A 50 8.31 22.11 -10.28
C GLU A 50 7.72 20.79 -10.84
N PRO A 51 7.39 19.80 -10.00
CA PRO A 51 6.86 18.52 -10.47
C PRO A 51 5.62 18.66 -11.34
N ALA A 52 4.68 19.54 -10.99
CA ALA A 52 3.46 19.78 -11.77
C ALA A 52 3.76 20.25 -13.20
N GLU A 53 4.78 21.09 -13.40
CA GLU A 53 5.22 21.52 -14.74
C GLU A 53 5.81 20.36 -15.54
N LEU A 54 6.58 19.46 -14.90
CA LEU A 54 7.10 18.26 -15.55
C LEU A 54 5.99 17.30 -15.94
N MET A 55 4.98 17.13 -15.09
CA MET A 55 3.78 16.34 -15.39
C MET A 55 3.03 16.93 -16.58
N ALA A 56 2.75 18.23 -16.56
CA ALA A 56 2.08 18.91 -17.66
C ALA A 56 2.80 18.71 -19.01
N GLN A 57 4.13 18.81 -19.02
CA GLN A 57 4.93 18.81 -20.25
C GLN A 57 5.31 17.41 -20.76
N TYR A 58 5.59 16.45 -19.87
CA TYR A 58 6.30 15.22 -20.25
C TYR A 58 5.67 13.91 -19.80
N PHE A 59 4.96 13.89 -18.66
CA PHE A 59 4.58 12.64 -17.98
C PHE A 59 3.09 12.54 -17.68
N ASP A 60 2.57 11.33 -17.53
CA ASP A 60 1.14 11.09 -17.37
C ASP A 60 0.78 10.57 -15.97
N VAL A 61 1.73 9.91 -15.32
CA VAL A 61 1.61 9.45 -13.93
C VAL A 61 2.91 9.76 -13.18
N GLY A 62 2.81 10.17 -11.93
CA GLY A 62 3.96 10.50 -11.11
C GLY A 62 3.78 10.14 -9.64
N PHE A 63 4.89 9.83 -8.99
CA PHE A 63 4.97 9.55 -7.57
C PHE A 63 6.15 10.29 -6.96
N TYR A 64 5.91 10.90 -5.81
CA TYR A 64 6.91 11.51 -4.96
C TYR A 64 6.77 10.97 -3.54
N TYR A 65 7.92 10.69 -2.93
CA TYR A 65 8.02 10.23 -1.54
C TYR A 65 9.21 10.88 -0.86
N ALA A 66 9.06 11.21 0.43
CA ALA A 66 10.15 11.65 1.26
C ALA A 66 10.20 10.90 2.60
N ASP A 67 11.40 10.72 3.17
CA ASP A 67 11.59 9.97 4.41
C ASP A 67 11.03 10.65 5.68
N TRP A 68 10.55 11.90 5.56
CA TRP A 68 9.73 12.57 6.57
C TRP A 68 8.22 12.33 6.42
N GLY A 69 7.82 11.46 5.49
CA GLY A 69 6.44 11.00 5.35
C GLY A 69 5.63 11.70 4.27
N GLN A 70 6.18 12.71 3.58
CA GLN A 70 5.43 13.37 2.51
C GLN A 70 5.29 12.46 1.29
N VAL A 71 4.06 12.32 0.80
CA VAL A 71 3.72 11.55 -0.40
C VAL A 71 2.91 12.42 -1.34
N ILE A 72 3.27 12.46 -2.62
CA ILE A 72 2.48 13.14 -3.66
C ILE A 72 2.29 12.23 -4.86
N CYS A 73 1.04 12.01 -5.24
CA CYS A 73 0.64 11.24 -6.42
C CYS A 73 0.10 12.17 -7.50
N TYR A 74 0.55 11.98 -8.74
CA TYR A 74 0.16 12.80 -9.89
C TYR A 74 -0.53 11.93 -10.93
N LEU A 75 -1.77 12.29 -11.32
CA LEU A 75 -2.53 11.60 -12.36
C LEU A 75 -3.00 12.59 -13.43
N LYS A 76 -2.45 12.50 -14.64
CA LYS A 76 -2.85 13.34 -15.77
C LYS A 76 -3.78 12.59 -16.70
N VAL A 77 -5.01 13.08 -16.87
CA VAL A 77 -6.03 12.52 -17.75
C VAL A 77 -6.43 13.50 -18.86
N PRO A 78 -7.02 13.03 -19.97
CA PRO A 78 -7.62 13.91 -20.97
C PRO A 78 -8.66 14.89 -20.38
N PRO A 79 -8.89 16.06 -21.02
CA PRO A 79 -9.58 17.20 -20.42
C PRO A 79 -11.05 16.94 -20.09
N ASP A 80 -11.67 16.00 -20.79
CA ASP A 80 -13.09 15.68 -20.64
C ASP A 80 -13.29 14.37 -19.85
N THR A 81 -12.22 13.70 -19.35
CA THR A 81 -12.32 12.38 -18.70
C THR A 81 -13.17 12.39 -17.43
N ILE A 82 -13.14 13.50 -16.69
CA ILE A 82 -13.80 13.63 -15.40
C ILE A 82 -15.03 14.53 -15.53
N PRO A 83 -16.22 14.08 -15.08
CA PRO A 83 -17.40 14.92 -15.10
C PRO A 83 -17.22 16.16 -14.25
N LEU A 84 -17.73 17.31 -14.73
CA LEU A 84 -17.59 18.60 -14.03
C LEU A 84 -18.04 18.55 -12.56
N ALA A 85 -19.01 17.71 -12.23
CA ALA A 85 -19.49 17.52 -10.86
C ALA A 85 -18.44 16.95 -9.89
N PHE A 86 -17.36 16.36 -10.39
CA PHE A 86 -16.23 15.88 -9.57
C PHE A 86 -15.07 16.88 -9.51
N MET A 87 -15.17 18.04 -10.15
CA MET A 87 -14.08 19.02 -10.14
C MET A 87 -14.01 19.79 -8.82
N ASN A 88 -15.08 19.75 -8.03
CA ASN A 88 -15.16 20.40 -6.72
C ASN A 88 -14.53 19.55 -5.60
N ILE A 89 -13.81 18.47 -5.93
CA ILE A 89 -13.07 17.68 -4.93
C ILE A 89 -11.81 18.39 -4.43
N GLU A 90 -11.41 19.48 -5.10
CA GLU A 90 -10.24 20.27 -4.72
C GLU A 90 -10.48 20.95 -3.38
N ASP A 91 -9.65 20.62 -2.40
CA ASP A 91 -9.70 21.16 -1.04
C ASP A 91 -8.55 22.15 -0.77
N GLY A 92 -7.64 22.33 -1.73
CA GLY A 92 -6.49 23.22 -1.61
C GLY A 92 -5.34 22.65 -0.76
N ASP A 93 -5.46 21.39 -0.33
CA ASP A 93 -4.53 20.74 0.59
C ASP A 93 -4.20 19.31 0.14
N SER A 94 -5.12 18.36 0.37
CA SER A 94 -4.93 16.95 0.04
C SER A 94 -5.21 16.63 -1.43
N VAL A 95 -6.02 17.44 -2.11
CA VAL A 95 -6.36 17.26 -3.53
C VAL A 95 -6.33 18.59 -4.27
N LEU A 96 -5.55 18.64 -5.35
CA LEU A 96 -5.53 19.76 -6.31
C LEU A 96 -5.89 19.27 -7.71
N CYS A 97 -6.61 20.09 -8.47
CA CYS A 97 -6.92 19.79 -9.87
C CYS A 97 -6.49 20.93 -10.81
N GLU A 98 -5.42 20.70 -11.56
CA GLU A 98 -4.95 21.65 -12.55
C GLU A 98 -5.58 21.39 -13.92
N LYS A 99 -6.30 22.38 -14.45
CA LYS A 99 -6.83 22.34 -15.82
C LYS A 99 -5.84 22.94 -16.82
N GLY A 100 -5.27 22.07 -17.65
CA GLY A 100 -4.48 22.46 -18.81
C GLY A 100 -5.32 22.70 -20.06
N LYS A 101 -4.64 23.02 -21.17
CA LYS A 101 -5.31 23.21 -22.47
C LYS A 101 -5.97 21.92 -22.97
N ASN A 102 -5.28 20.79 -22.82
CA ASN A 102 -5.66 19.48 -23.33
C ASN A 102 -5.50 18.37 -22.26
N TYR A 103 -5.59 18.72 -20.98
CA TYR A 103 -5.46 17.75 -19.89
C TYR A 103 -6.13 18.26 -18.61
N LEU A 104 -6.42 17.33 -17.70
CA LEU A 104 -6.61 17.57 -16.26
C LEU A 104 -5.49 16.86 -15.52
N LEU A 105 -4.89 17.51 -14.53
CA LEU A 105 -3.86 16.93 -13.66
C LEU A 105 -4.39 16.93 -12.23
N PHE A 106 -4.61 15.74 -11.69
CA PHE A 106 -4.91 15.54 -10.27
C PHE A 106 -3.61 15.36 -9.50
N ILE A 107 -3.50 16.06 -8.38
CA ILE A 107 -2.39 15.97 -7.45
C ILE A 107 -2.99 15.60 -6.09
N PHE A 108 -2.64 14.42 -5.59
CA PHE A 108 -3.06 13.95 -4.27
C PHE A 108 -1.86 14.02 -3.34
N SER A 109 -2.02 14.64 -2.18
CA SER A 109 -0.92 14.89 -1.23
C SER A 109 -1.26 14.37 0.16
N VAL A 110 -0.26 13.82 0.84
CA VAL A 110 -0.25 13.54 2.29
C VAL A 110 1.05 14.11 2.84
N GLU A 111 0.96 14.94 3.89
CA GLU A 111 2.15 15.57 4.50
C GLU A 111 2.92 14.60 5.40
N GLU A 112 2.22 13.78 6.18
CA GLU A 112 2.80 12.87 7.15
C GLU A 112 2.27 11.45 6.95
N ASN A 113 3.13 10.59 6.42
CA ASN A 113 2.92 9.16 6.29
C ASN A 113 4.01 8.41 7.08
N ASP A 114 3.60 7.62 8.07
CA ASP A 114 4.50 6.83 8.92
C ASP A 114 5.13 5.61 8.20
N TYR A 115 4.71 5.32 6.97
CA TYR A 115 5.19 4.20 6.19
C TYR A 115 6.53 4.53 5.53
N TYR A 116 7.58 3.84 5.97
CA TYR A 116 8.86 3.88 5.27
C TYR A 116 8.73 3.09 3.96
N MET A 117 9.05 3.72 2.84
CA MET A 117 9.08 3.10 1.52
C MET A 117 10.51 2.98 1.03
N ASP A 118 10.88 1.81 0.55
CA ASP A 118 12.07 1.68 -0.29
C ASP A 118 11.77 1.97 -1.78
N ASP A 119 12.81 1.87 -2.62
CA ASP A 119 12.69 2.16 -4.06
C ASP A 119 11.81 1.16 -4.80
N ASP A 120 11.61 -0.05 -4.28
CA ASP A 120 10.75 -1.06 -4.89
C ASP A 120 9.30 -0.85 -4.46
N ASP A 121 9.04 -0.55 -3.18
CA ASP A 121 7.72 -0.11 -2.70
C ASP A 121 7.20 1.09 -3.54
N ALA A 122 8.05 2.10 -3.75
CA ALA A 122 7.70 3.29 -4.51
C ALA A 122 7.41 3.01 -6.00
N LYS A 123 8.02 1.97 -6.59
CA LYS A 123 7.71 1.55 -7.97
C LYS A 123 6.36 0.85 -8.03
N ASP A 124 6.06 0.00 -7.06
CA ASP A 124 4.79 -0.72 -7.00
C ASP A 124 3.62 0.27 -6.89
N TYR A 125 3.75 1.32 -6.06
CA TYR A 125 2.76 2.41 -6.00
C TYR A 125 2.60 3.13 -7.34
N LEU A 126 3.67 3.38 -8.08
CA LEU A 126 3.55 4.00 -9.40
C LEU A 126 2.74 3.14 -10.37
N ASP A 127 2.88 1.81 -10.33
CA ASP A 127 2.08 0.92 -11.19
C ASP A 127 0.60 0.89 -10.76
N HIS A 128 0.29 0.97 -9.47
CA HIS A 128 -1.08 1.21 -9.00
C HIS A 128 -1.64 2.54 -9.52
N LEU A 129 -0.85 3.61 -9.53
CA LEU A 129 -1.29 4.90 -10.12
C LEU A 129 -1.58 4.79 -11.63
N VAL A 130 -0.85 3.95 -12.37
CA VAL A 130 -1.16 3.67 -13.79
C VAL A 130 -2.52 2.98 -13.95
N GLU A 131 -2.85 2.07 -13.05
CA GLU A 131 -4.15 1.39 -13.02
C GLU A 131 -5.28 2.37 -12.66
N LEU A 132 -5.12 3.17 -11.61
CA LEU A 132 -6.10 4.21 -11.22
C LEU A 132 -6.38 5.20 -12.34
N ARG A 133 -5.35 5.62 -13.09
CA ARG A 133 -5.54 6.46 -14.27
C ARG A 133 -6.43 5.78 -15.31
N SER A 134 -6.22 4.48 -15.54
CA SER A 134 -7.01 3.70 -16.50
C SER A 134 -8.46 3.59 -16.04
N GLU A 135 -8.69 3.31 -14.74
CA GLU A 135 -10.02 3.27 -14.12
C GLU A 135 -10.80 4.58 -14.32
N LEU A 136 -10.15 5.73 -14.08
CA LEU A 136 -10.75 7.05 -14.33
C LEU A 136 -11.15 7.22 -15.79
N MET A 137 -10.30 6.80 -16.73
CA MET A 137 -10.57 6.86 -18.17
C MET A 137 -11.68 5.91 -18.61
N GLU A 138 -11.91 4.83 -17.87
CA GLU A 138 -12.98 3.85 -18.10
C GLU A 138 -14.31 4.27 -17.42
N GLY A 139 -14.30 5.33 -16.60
CA GLY A 139 -15.48 5.85 -15.92
C GLY A 139 -15.69 5.29 -14.51
N ASP A 140 -14.69 4.61 -13.95
CA ASP A 140 -14.66 4.27 -12.53
C ASP A 140 -14.05 5.44 -11.74
N TYR A 141 -14.93 6.26 -11.18
CA TYR A 141 -14.55 7.46 -10.44
C TYR A 141 -14.31 7.22 -8.95
N ARG A 142 -14.28 5.96 -8.49
CA ARG A 142 -14.14 5.62 -7.05
C ARG A 142 -12.95 6.32 -6.39
N LEU A 143 -11.82 6.45 -7.09
CA LEU A 143 -10.66 7.19 -6.60
C LEU A 143 -11.02 8.59 -6.08
N LEU A 144 -11.91 9.32 -6.76
CA LEU A 144 -12.27 10.69 -6.39
C LEU A 144 -13.14 10.77 -5.13
N TYR A 145 -13.82 9.67 -4.78
CA TYR A 145 -14.57 9.58 -3.53
C TYR A 145 -13.67 9.32 -2.34
N LEU A 146 -12.52 8.65 -2.52
CA LEU A 146 -11.66 8.23 -1.40
C LEU A 146 -11.16 9.41 -0.55
N PRO A 147 -10.47 10.44 -1.09
CA PRO A 147 -10.04 11.59 -0.30
C PRO A 147 -11.23 12.38 0.25
N TRP A 148 -12.31 12.52 -0.53
CA TRP A 148 -13.53 13.17 -0.04
C TRP A 148 -14.13 12.44 1.18
N LEU A 149 -14.15 11.10 1.16
CA LEU A 149 -14.64 10.27 2.27
C LEU A 149 -13.74 10.38 3.50
N LYS A 150 -12.43 10.53 3.32
CA LYS A 150 -11.48 10.79 4.42
C LYS A 150 -11.85 12.10 5.11
N SER A 151 -11.94 13.19 4.37
CA SER A 151 -12.27 14.50 4.92
C SER A 151 -13.65 14.51 5.60
N ALA A 152 -14.65 13.85 5.00
CA ALA A 152 -15.97 13.72 5.60
C ALA A 152 -15.94 12.93 6.91
N PHE A 153 -15.13 11.86 6.98
CA PHE A 153 -14.94 11.07 8.19
C PHE A 153 -14.20 11.83 9.29
N ASP A 154 -13.25 12.69 8.92
CA ASP A 154 -12.54 13.57 9.85
C ASP A 154 -13.43 14.71 10.38
N GLY A 155 -14.65 14.84 9.86
CA GLY A 155 -15.66 15.78 10.33
C GLY A 155 -15.75 17.07 9.52
N ASP A 156 -15.20 17.11 8.31
CA ASP A 156 -15.42 18.24 7.40
C ASP A 156 -16.84 18.21 6.83
N GLU A 157 -17.70 19.06 7.37
CA GLU A 157 -19.08 19.25 6.91
C GLU A 157 -19.20 20.29 5.76
N THR A 158 -18.10 20.93 5.38
CA THR A 158 -18.06 22.00 4.35
C THR A 158 -17.77 21.50 2.94
N LEU A 159 -17.51 20.19 2.80
CA LEU A 159 -17.24 19.56 1.52
C LEU A 159 -18.39 19.75 0.53
N ASP A 160 -18.03 20.07 -0.71
CA ASP A 160 -18.97 20.10 -1.82
C ASP A 160 -19.57 18.71 -2.08
N GLU A 161 -20.80 18.69 -2.59
CA GLU A 161 -21.49 17.44 -2.87
C GLU A 161 -20.89 16.73 -4.08
N LEU A 162 -20.75 15.40 -3.98
CA LEU A 162 -20.40 14.56 -5.12
C LEU A 162 -21.63 13.85 -5.68
N PRO A 163 -21.66 13.49 -6.97
CA PRO A 163 -22.72 12.61 -7.47
C PRO A 163 -22.80 11.31 -6.67
N LEU A 164 -23.98 10.88 -6.25
CA LEU A 164 -24.16 9.58 -5.60
C LEU A 164 -24.29 8.50 -6.69
N ILE A 165 -23.19 7.83 -6.99
CA ILE A 165 -23.11 6.76 -8.00
C ILE A 165 -22.92 5.42 -7.28
N ASN A 166 -23.68 4.40 -7.70
CA ASN A 166 -23.69 3.07 -7.12
C ASN A 166 -22.47 2.23 -7.57
N PHE A 167 -21.27 2.70 -7.21
CA PHE A 167 -20.04 1.92 -7.30
C PHE A 167 -19.92 0.93 -6.14
N ASN A 168 -19.15 -0.14 -6.32
CA ASN A 168 -18.93 -1.13 -5.27
C ASN A 168 -17.71 -0.75 -4.39
N PHE A 169 -17.97 -0.11 -3.24
CA PHE A 169 -16.92 0.24 -2.26
C PHE A 169 -16.55 -0.90 -1.31
N LYS A 170 -17.30 -2.02 -1.31
CA LYS A 170 -16.89 -3.25 -0.57
C LYS A 170 -15.83 -4.06 -1.31
N GLN A 171 -15.68 -3.85 -2.61
CA GLN A 171 -14.69 -4.52 -3.44
C GLN A 171 -13.93 -3.49 -4.26
N LEU A 172 -12.97 -2.84 -3.62
CA LEU A 172 -11.99 -1.99 -4.28
C LEU A 172 -11.09 -2.83 -5.18
N SER A 173 -10.58 -2.24 -6.27
CA SER A 173 -9.48 -2.84 -7.02
C SER A 173 -8.20 -2.89 -6.17
N GLU A 174 -7.18 -3.59 -6.65
CA GLU A 174 -5.88 -3.63 -5.98
C GLU A 174 -5.29 -2.22 -5.87
N ALA A 175 -5.31 -1.45 -6.96
CA ALA A 175 -4.82 -0.08 -6.98
C ALA A 175 -5.62 0.89 -6.09
N GLN A 176 -6.96 0.76 -6.05
CA GLN A 176 -7.78 1.54 -5.12
C GLN A 176 -7.49 1.17 -3.66
N SER A 177 -7.26 -0.11 -3.36
CA SER A 177 -6.90 -0.57 -2.01
C SER A 177 -5.53 -0.02 -1.60
N ALA A 178 -4.54 -0.09 -2.49
CA ALA A 178 -3.22 0.50 -2.27
C ALA A 178 -3.30 2.01 -2.01
N PHE A 179 -4.16 2.73 -2.76
CA PHE A 179 -4.41 4.15 -2.51
C PHE A 179 -5.07 4.37 -1.14
N THR A 180 -6.06 3.56 -0.74
CA THR A 180 -6.69 3.71 0.57
C THR A 180 -5.72 3.52 1.73
N GLU A 181 -4.80 2.56 1.61
CA GLU A 181 -3.76 2.32 2.60
C GLU A 181 -2.78 3.49 2.65
N LEU A 182 -2.28 3.92 1.49
CA LEU A 182 -1.33 5.01 1.35
C LEU A 182 -1.86 6.34 1.90
N PHE A 183 -3.13 6.66 1.63
CA PHE A 183 -3.76 7.92 2.04
C PHE A 183 -4.52 7.80 3.38
N GLY A 184 -4.39 6.67 4.08
CA GLY A 184 -5.02 6.48 5.39
C GLY A 184 -6.54 6.61 5.37
N ILE A 185 -7.18 6.17 4.28
CA ILE A 185 -8.63 6.27 4.08
C ILE A 185 -9.32 5.24 5.00
N PRO A 186 -10.18 5.66 5.95
CA PRO A 186 -10.78 4.75 6.91
C PRO A 186 -11.72 3.76 6.20
N PRO A 187 -11.59 2.45 6.41
CA PRO A 187 -12.55 1.48 5.87
C PRO A 187 -13.98 1.72 6.40
N GLU A 188 -14.11 2.34 7.58
CA GLU A 188 -15.37 2.84 8.12
C GLU A 188 -16.04 3.84 7.18
N ALA A 189 -15.26 4.69 6.51
CA ALA A 189 -15.74 5.70 5.57
C ALA A 189 -16.39 5.06 4.34
N CYS A 190 -15.69 4.09 3.74
CA CYS A 190 -16.20 3.29 2.63
C CYS A 190 -17.43 2.46 3.03
N ASN A 191 -17.44 1.88 4.25
CA ASN A 191 -18.56 1.08 4.72
C ASN A 191 -19.83 1.94 4.97
N ALA A 192 -19.68 3.16 5.47
CA ALA A 192 -20.82 4.08 5.62
C ALA A 192 -21.43 4.46 4.26
N LEU A 193 -20.59 4.72 3.24
CA LEU A 193 -21.06 4.99 1.88
C LEU A 193 -21.79 3.79 1.30
N ASP A 194 -21.28 2.56 1.47
CA ASP A 194 -21.96 1.34 1.02
C ASP A 194 -23.34 1.17 1.69
N LYS A 195 -23.47 1.48 2.98
CA LYS A 195 -24.76 1.47 3.68
C LYS A 195 -25.72 2.51 3.12
N LEU A 196 -25.24 3.73 2.88
CA LEU A 196 -26.03 4.78 2.26
C LEU A 196 -26.55 4.33 0.89
N LEU A 197 -25.67 3.82 0.03
CA LEU A 197 -26.00 3.32 -1.32
C LEU A 197 -27.06 2.21 -1.31
N LYS A 198 -27.06 1.34 -0.29
CA LYS A 198 -28.09 0.30 -0.13
C LYS A 198 -29.46 0.81 0.31
N SER A 199 -29.50 2.00 0.92
CA SER A 199 -30.72 2.58 1.50
C SER A 199 -31.29 3.75 0.70
N SER A 200 -30.54 4.26 -0.28
CA SER A 200 -30.87 5.46 -1.05
C SER A 200 -30.91 5.18 -2.54
N GLN A 201 -31.61 6.03 -3.29
CA GLN A 201 -31.51 6.03 -4.74
C GLN A 201 -30.15 6.61 -5.16
N ALA A 202 -29.51 5.98 -6.13
CA ALA A 202 -28.21 6.38 -6.66
C ALA A 202 -28.18 6.19 -8.18
N HIS A 203 -27.27 6.90 -8.85
CA HIS A 203 -27.02 6.70 -10.26
C HIS A 203 -26.37 5.33 -10.50
N THR A 204 -26.69 4.69 -11.63
CA THR A 204 -25.99 3.47 -12.04
C THR A 204 -24.55 3.81 -12.45
N ALA A 205 -23.58 3.07 -11.90
CA ALA A 205 -22.20 3.13 -12.35
C ALA A 205 -22.10 2.74 -13.83
N LYS A 206 -21.43 3.55 -14.63
CA LYS A 206 -21.17 3.28 -16.04
C LYS A 206 -19.66 3.13 -16.24
N VAL A 207 -19.15 1.95 -15.92
CA VAL A 207 -17.74 1.59 -16.15
C VAL A 207 -17.64 0.87 -17.48
N THR A 208 -16.74 1.35 -18.33
CA THR A 208 -16.59 0.92 -19.72
C THR A 208 -15.56 -0.19 -19.81
N ASN A 209 -15.99 -1.42 -19.56
CA ASN A 209 -15.13 -2.60 -19.69
C ASN A 209 -15.20 -3.16 -21.11
N LEU A 210 -14.55 -2.48 -22.04
CA LEU A 210 -14.46 -2.94 -23.43
C LEU A 210 -13.47 -4.09 -23.56
N THR A 211 -13.87 -5.15 -24.25
CA THR A 211 -12.94 -6.18 -24.73
C THR A 211 -11.94 -5.59 -25.73
N ALA A 212 -10.81 -6.28 -25.96
CA ALA A 212 -9.82 -5.83 -26.94
C ALA A 212 -10.44 -5.63 -28.35
N GLU A 213 -11.42 -6.45 -28.73
CA GLU A 213 -12.12 -6.32 -30.00
C GLU A 213 -13.00 -5.07 -30.04
N GLU A 214 -13.77 -4.79 -28.98
CA GLU A 214 -14.59 -3.59 -28.87
C GLU A 214 -13.75 -2.31 -28.82
N GLN A 215 -12.60 -2.35 -28.15
CA GLN A 215 -11.61 -1.27 -28.14
C GLN A 215 -11.10 -0.99 -29.56
N ILE A 216 -10.69 -2.02 -30.29
CA ILE A 216 -10.25 -1.89 -31.69
C ILE A 216 -11.37 -1.34 -32.57
N ASN A 217 -12.61 -1.78 -32.36
CA ASN A 217 -13.76 -1.33 -33.14
C ASN A 217 -14.19 0.11 -32.82
N SER A 218 -13.84 0.61 -31.63
CA SER A 218 -14.10 1.99 -31.22
C SER A 218 -13.11 2.99 -31.79
N LEU A 219 -11.91 2.55 -32.20
CA LEU A 219 -10.91 3.37 -32.86
C LEU A 219 -11.29 3.66 -34.31
N SER A 220 -11.13 4.92 -34.73
CA SER A 220 -11.25 5.27 -36.15
C SER A 220 -10.10 4.66 -36.96
N ASP A 221 -10.26 4.53 -38.29
CA ASP A 221 -9.18 4.06 -39.17
C ASP A 221 -7.95 4.97 -39.07
N SER A 222 -8.16 6.28 -38.89
CA SER A 222 -7.08 7.24 -38.67
C SER A 222 -6.33 6.99 -37.36
N ASP A 223 -7.04 6.63 -36.28
CA ASP A 223 -6.41 6.34 -34.98
C ASP A 223 -5.63 5.02 -35.05
N LYS A 224 -6.16 4.02 -35.75
CA LYS A 224 -5.45 2.76 -36.02
C LYS A 224 -4.17 3.02 -36.81
N ASP A 225 -4.24 3.82 -37.88
CA ASP A 225 -3.08 4.21 -38.67
C ASP A 225 -2.05 4.99 -37.84
N LEU A 226 -2.51 5.87 -36.94
CA LEU A 226 -1.66 6.63 -36.02
C LEU A 226 -0.93 5.69 -35.04
N LEU A 227 -1.63 4.73 -34.44
CA LEU A 227 -1.03 3.74 -33.54
C LEU A 227 -0.01 2.85 -34.26
N LEU A 228 -0.34 2.37 -35.46
CA LEU A 228 0.58 1.58 -36.29
C LEU A 228 1.81 2.37 -36.70
N LYS A 229 1.63 3.64 -37.12
CA LYS A 229 2.74 4.53 -37.42
C LYS A 229 3.63 4.75 -36.21
N SER A 230 3.03 4.98 -35.03
CA SER A 230 3.75 5.13 -33.76
C SER A 230 4.59 3.89 -33.45
N LEU A 231 4.04 2.69 -33.68
CA LEU A 231 4.77 1.43 -33.51
C LEU A 231 6.02 1.35 -34.40
N PHE A 232 5.91 1.73 -35.69
CA PHE A 232 7.06 1.71 -36.60
C PHE A 232 8.10 2.80 -36.30
N GLU A 233 7.67 3.97 -35.85
CA GLU A 233 8.57 5.10 -35.54
C GLU A 233 9.26 4.95 -34.18
N GLN A 234 8.55 4.44 -33.18
CA GLN A 234 9.00 4.37 -31.78
C GLN A 234 9.51 2.97 -31.42
N GLY A 235 9.17 1.94 -32.20
CA GLY A 235 9.49 0.54 -31.94
C GLY A 235 8.65 -0.09 -30.82
N GLN A 236 7.70 0.64 -30.24
CA GLN A 236 6.83 0.19 -29.16
C GLN A 236 5.46 0.87 -29.22
N LEU A 237 4.45 0.19 -28.68
CA LEU A 237 3.08 0.68 -28.54
C LEU A 237 2.54 0.19 -27.19
N THR A 238 2.01 1.09 -26.37
CA THR A 238 1.40 0.75 -25.07
C THR A 238 -0.12 0.67 -25.19
N ALA A 239 -0.76 -0.12 -24.32
CA ALA A 239 -2.22 -0.17 -24.23
C ALA A 239 -2.81 1.21 -23.87
N ASN A 240 -2.12 1.99 -23.03
CA ASN A 240 -2.56 3.32 -22.62
C ASN A 240 -2.57 4.32 -23.79
N GLN A 241 -1.60 4.24 -24.72
CA GLN A 241 -1.65 5.01 -25.97
C GLN A 241 -2.89 4.72 -26.80
N ALA A 242 -3.33 3.45 -26.86
CA ALA A 242 -4.54 3.10 -27.57
C ALA A 242 -5.80 3.57 -26.82
N ARG A 243 -5.84 3.36 -25.50
CA ARG A 243 -6.97 3.76 -24.64
C ARG A 243 -7.21 5.28 -24.65
N SER A 244 -6.16 6.10 -24.71
CA SER A 244 -6.31 7.55 -24.79
C SER A 244 -6.96 8.03 -26.10
N LEU A 245 -6.95 7.22 -27.16
CA LEU A 245 -7.64 7.49 -28.43
C LEU A 245 -9.08 6.94 -28.46
N ILE A 246 -9.40 5.94 -27.64
CA ILE A 246 -10.77 5.40 -27.48
C ILE A 246 -11.64 6.34 -26.64
N TYR A 247 -10.99 7.23 -25.89
CA TYR A 247 -11.64 8.19 -25.02
C TYR A 247 -12.82 8.90 -25.72
N GLN A 248 -14.02 8.72 -25.18
CA GLN A 248 -15.22 9.40 -25.64
C GLN A 248 -15.48 10.62 -24.75
N PRO A 249 -15.68 11.82 -25.33
CA PRO A 249 -16.10 13.00 -24.58
C PRO A 249 -17.32 12.68 -23.72
N LEU A 250 -17.27 13.08 -22.44
CA LEU A 250 -18.41 12.92 -21.56
C LEU A 250 -19.67 13.52 -22.18
N THR A 251 -20.73 12.72 -22.23
CA THR A 251 -22.08 13.24 -22.43
C THR A 251 -22.51 13.98 -21.17
N HIS A 252 -23.25 15.09 -21.31
CA HIS A 252 -23.81 15.82 -20.18
C HIS A 252 -24.55 14.85 -19.24
N ASN A 253 -24.02 14.68 -18.03
CA ASN A 253 -24.64 13.83 -17.02
C ASN A 253 -25.54 14.71 -16.14
N ASP A 254 -26.85 14.53 -16.26
CA ASP A 254 -27.83 15.14 -15.36
C ASP A 254 -27.87 14.34 -14.05
N TYR A 255 -26.95 14.66 -13.14
CA TYR A 255 -26.96 14.11 -11.79
C TYR A 255 -28.16 14.64 -10.99
N LYS A 256 -28.82 13.73 -10.28
CA LYS A 256 -30.04 13.94 -9.48
C LYS A 256 -29.86 13.54 -8.03
N TYR A 257 -28.92 12.62 -7.77
CA TYR A 257 -28.61 12.10 -6.45
C TYR A 257 -27.22 12.56 -6.07
N TRP A 258 -27.10 13.06 -4.85
CA TRP A 258 -25.90 13.71 -4.35
C TRP A 258 -25.49 13.09 -3.02
N LEU A 259 -24.19 12.97 -2.84
CA LEU A 259 -23.50 12.54 -1.65
C LEU A 259 -23.02 13.80 -0.93
N SER A 260 -23.43 13.95 0.32
CA SER A 260 -23.00 15.05 1.20
C SER A 260 -22.54 14.50 2.54
N PRO A 261 -21.71 15.23 3.32
CA PRO A 261 -21.24 14.73 4.62
C PRO A 261 -22.41 14.40 5.56
N LEU A 262 -23.45 15.24 5.55
CA LEU A 262 -24.69 15.06 6.31
C LEU A 262 -25.41 13.75 5.98
N SER A 263 -25.36 13.28 4.73
CA SER A 263 -26.01 12.04 4.32
C SER A 263 -25.37 10.79 4.95
N LEU A 264 -24.11 10.87 5.39
CA LEU A 264 -23.38 9.77 6.00
C LEU A 264 -23.53 9.71 7.53
N ASN A 265 -23.99 10.80 8.17
CA ASN A 265 -24.11 10.91 9.64
C ASN A 265 -24.95 9.79 10.27
N ALA A 266 -25.99 9.31 9.57
CA ALA A 266 -26.83 8.23 10.05
C ALA A 266 -26.12 6.85 10.05
N TYR A 267 -25.00 6.72 9.34
CA TYR A 267 -24.34 5.43 9.09
C TYR A 267 -23.00 5.29 9.81
N TRP A 268 -22.35 6.39 10.23
CA TRP A 268 -21.04 6.39 10.90
C TRP A 268 -20.95 5.41 12.08
N GLN A 269 -21.89 5.49 13.02
CA GLN A 269 -21.87 4.61 14.18
C GLN A 269 -21.93 3.13 13.77
N SER A 270 -22.86 2.78 12.88
CA SER A 270 -23.03 1.39 12.46
C SER A 270 -21.85 0.87 11.64
N ALA A 271 -21.18 1.74 10.89
CA ALA A 271 -20.00 1.41 10.11
C ALA A 271 -18.80 1.15 11.03
N ASN A 272 -18.56 2.03 12.00
CA ASN A 272 -17.51 1.89 13.00
C ASN A 272 -17.67 0.59 13.80
N GLU A 273 -18.89 0.27 14.24
CA GLU A 273 -19.18 -0.96 14.98
C GLU A 273 -18.94 -2.23 14.15
N GLU A 274 -19.25 -2.22 12.84
CA GLU A 274 -18.99 -3.36 11.96
C GLU A 274 -17.49 -3.58 11.75
N ILE A 275 -16.75 -2.52 11.41
CA ILE A 275 -15.29 -2.61 11.22
C ILE A 275 -14.58 -2.99 12.52
N ALA A 276 -15.00 -2.44 13.67
CA ALA A 276 -14.42 -2.82 14.96
C ALA A 276 -14.65 -4.31 15.29
N ARG A 277 -15.84 -4.85 14.99
CA ARG A 277 -16.12 -6.29 15.14
C ARG A 277 -15.26 -7.14 14.21
N GLU A 278 -15.11 -6.74 12.96
CA GLU A 278 -14.26 -7.45 11.98
C GLU A 278 -12.80 -7.46 12.42
N ARG A 279 -12.26 -6.33 12.88
CA ARG A 279 -10.90 -6.23 13.43
C ARG A 279 -10.70 -7.16 14.63
N LEU A 280 -11.65 -7.18 15.57
CA LEU A 280 -11.58 -8.05 16.74
C LEU A 280 -11.56 -9.53 16.34
N LEU A 281 -12.45 -9.93 15.43
CA LEU A 281 -12.50 -11.32 14.93
C LEU A 281 -11.21 -11.71 14.19
N ALA A 282 -10.66 -10.81 13.37
CA ALA A 282 -9.41 -11.05 12.67
C ALA A 282 -8.22 -11.19 13.64
N GLU A 283 -8.17 -10.38 14.69
CA GLU A 283 -7.16 -10.51 15.73
C GLU A 283 -7.27 -11.83 16.50
N GLU A 284 -8.48 -12.25 16.86
CA GLU A 284 -8.71 -13.53 17.54
C GLU A 284 -8.26 -14.70 16.66
N GLN A 285 -8.63 -14.69 15.38
CA GLN A 285 -8.19 -15.70 14.41
C GLN A 285 -6.67 -15.72 14.24
N ARG A 286 -6.02 -14.54 14.16
CA ARG A 286 -4.56 -14.45 14.08
C ARG A 286 -3.90 -15.03 15.33
N ARG A 287 -4.38 -14.68 16.53
CA ARG A 287 -3.86 -15.23 17.79
C ARG A 287 -4.04 -16.75 17.87
N GLU A 288 -5.17 -17.27 17.42
CA GLU A 288 -5.41 -18.71 17.36
C GLU A 288 -4.45 -19.40 16.38
N GLN A 289 -4.25 -18.84 15.18
CA GLN A 289 -3.30 -19.38 14.20
C GLN A 289 -1.86 -19.34 14.72
N GLU A 290 -1.43 -18.24 15.35
CA GLU A 290 -0.12 -18.10 15.98
C GLU A 290 0.05 -19.12 17.12
N TRP A 291 -0.97 -19.31 17.95
CA TRP A 291 -0.96 -20.29 19.02
C TRP A 291 -0.86 -21.73 18.49
N LEU A 292 -1.65 -22.08 17.47
CA LEU A 292 -1.59 -23.38 16.80
C LEU A 292 -0.21 -23.62 16.16
N ALA A 293 0.35 -22.61 15.49
CA ALA A 293 1.69 -22.68 14.89
C ALA A 293 2.78 -22.83 15.96
N ALA A 294 2.67 -22.10 17.07
CA ALA A 294 3.59 -22.20 18.20
C ALA A 294 3.54 -23.59 18.83
N ILE A 295 2.35 -24.13 19.09
CA ILE A 295 2.20 -25.50 19.63
C ILE A 295 2.76 -26.52 18.66
N LYS A 296 2.48 -26.41 17.36
CA LYS A 296 3.03 -27.30 16.34
C LYS A 296 4.56 -27.28 16.34
N ARG A 297 5.18 -26.10 16.42
CA ARG A 297 6.64 -25.93 16.56
C ARG A 297 7.16 -26.60 17.83
N LEU A 298 6.56 -26.32 18.98
CA LEU A 298 6.99 -26.87 20.27
C LEU A 298 6.87 -28.39 20.32
N ASN A 299 5.84 -28.97 19.70
CA ASN A 299 5.71 -30.43 19.57
C ASN A 299 6.79 -31.04 18.65
N ALA A 300 7.22 -30.33 17.60
CA ALA A 300 8.34 -30.76 16.76
C ALA A 300 9.67 -30.70 17.52
N VAL A 301 9.90 -29.65 18.31
CA VAL A 301 11.05 -29.54 19.23
C VAL A 301 11.03 -30.69 20.24
N PHE A 302 9.88 -30.98 20.85
CA PHE A 302 9.74 -32.09 21.79
C PHE A 302 10.03 -33.45 21.14
N SER A 303 9.55 -33.66 19.91
CA SER A 303 9.80 -34.89 19.15
C SER A 303 11.28 -35.08 18.81
N SER A 304 12.01 -34.00 18.57
CA SER A 304 13.45 -33.97 18.25
C SER A 304 14.33 -33.53 19.42
N ARG A 305 13.81 -33.62 20.65
CA ARG A 305 14.41 -33.04 21.87
C ARG A 305 15.88 -33.41 22.11
N GLU A 306 16.29 -34.62 21.76
CA GLU A 306 17.70 -35.04 21.93
C GLU A 306 18.65 -34.21 21.07
N VAL A 307 18.26 -33.86 19.84
CA VAL A 307 19.04 -32.99 18.94
C VAL A 307 19.18 -31.59 19.53
N HIS A 308 18.10 -31.05 20.10
CA HIS A 308 18.10 -29.74 20.75
C HIS A 308 18.98 -29.74 22.02
N TRP A 309 18.98 -30.81 22.81
CA TRP A 309 19.89 -30.98 23.95
C TRP A 309 21.36 -31.04 23.52
N GLU A 310 21.67 -31.77 22.45
CA GLU A 310 23.02 -31.84 21.88
C GLU A 310 23.49 -30.49 21.35
N ASN A 311 22.63 -29.76 20.64
CA ASN A 311 22.92 -28.42 20.14
C ASN A 311 23.19 -27.44 21.28
N ALA A 312 22.35 -27.44 22.32
CA ALA A 312 22.54 -26.58 23.47
C ALA A 312 23.88 -26.83 24.17
N LYS A 313 24.27 -28.11 24.31
CA LYS A 313 25.60 -28.48 24.82
C LYS A 313 26.71 -27.95 23.91
N LYS A 314 26.64 -28.26 22.61
CA LYS A 314 27.63 -27.83 21.60
C LYS A 314 27.81 -26.31 21.58
N TYR A 315 26.72 -25.55 21.61
CA TYR A 315 26.77 -24.09 21.63
C TYR A 315 27.29 -23.54 22.96
N SER A 316 26.97 -24.19 24.08
CA SER A 316 27.51 -23.78 25.37
C SER A 316 29.04 -23.93 25.44
N GLU A 317 29.64 -24.80 24.63
CA GLU A 317 31.08 -25.05 24.62
C GLU A 317 31.90 -24.00 23.84
N GLN A 318 31.32 -23.36 22.81
CA GLN A 318 32.02 -22.53 21.80
C GLN A 318 32.55 -21.16 22.29
N GLY A 319 32.17 -20.71 23.49
CA GLY A 319 32.89 -19.64 24.19
C GLY A 319 32.71 -18.20 23.69
N HIS A 320 31.83 -17.93 22.71
CA HIS A 320 31.56 -16.58 22.20
C HIS A 320 30.08 -16.20 22.32
N ALA A 321 29.79 -14.89 22.32
CA ALA A 321 28.47 -14.34 22.61
C ALA A 321 27.35 -14.93 21.73
N SER A 322 27.52 -14.98 20.40
CA SER A 322 26.50 -15.53 19.51
C SER A 322 26.16 -17.00 19.81
N ALA A 323 27.13 -17.82 20.23
CA ALA A 323 26.87 -19.22 20.58
C ALA A 323 26.10 -19.34 21.89
N TYR A 324 26.40 -18.51 22.88
CA TYR A 324 25.62 -18.47 24.12
C TYR A 324 24.17 -18.01 23.89
N ASP A 325 23.91 -17.13 22.92
CA ASP A 325 22.54 -16.75 22.53
C ASP A 325 21.79 -17.89 21.86
N LYS A 326 22.51 -18.76 21.13
CA LYS A 326 21.93 -19.99 20.56
C LYS A 326 21.65 -21.02 21.65
N ALA A 327 22.60 -21.25 22.57
CA ALA A 327 22.43 -22.20 23.67
C ALA A 327 21.24 -21.82 24.59
N ALA A 328 21.09 -20.54 24.90
CA ALA A 328 19.96 -20.05 25.69
C ALA A 328 18.62 -20.22 24.97
N ARG A 329 18.59 -19.99 23.65
CA ARG A 329 17.40 -20.23 22.81
C ARG A 329 17.00 -21.71 22.79
N GLU A 330 17.94 -22.62 22.59
CA GLU A 330 17.68 -24.07 22.61
C GLU A 330 17.09 -24.53 23.95
N MET A 331 17.64 -24.03 25.07
CA MET A 331 17.15 -24.37 26.41
C MET A 331 15.74 -23.83 26.68
N LYS A 332 15.44 -22.63 26.19
CA LYS A 332 14.10 -22.05 26.30
C LYS A 332 13.09 -22.84 25.46
N ASP A 333 13.42 -23.14 24.21
CA ASP A 333 12.57 -23.92 23.31
C ASP A 333 12.31 -25.32 23.88
N LEU A 334 13.34 -25.97 24.46
CA LEU A 334 13.18 -27.25 25.17
C LEU A 334 12.26 -27.11 26.39
N TYR A 335 12.48 -26.12 27.26
CA TYR A 335 11.62 -25.91 28.43
C TYR A 335 10.14 -25.73 28.03
N ASP A 336 9.88 -24.85 27.06
CA ASP A 336 8.53 -24.58 26.58
C ASP A 336 7.92 -25.84 25.93
N ALA A 337 8.70 -26.62 25.18
CA ALA A 337 8.28 -27.86 24.56
C ALA A 337 7.90 -28.94 25.58
N TYR A 338 8.72 -29.14 26.61
CA TYR A 338 8.43 -30.06 27.71
C TYR A 338 7.24 -29.58 28.55
N ARG A 339 7.04 -28.26 28.73
CA ARG A 339 5.85 -27.72 29.41
C ARG A 339 4.56 -28.02 28.64
N VAL A 340 4.52 -27.74 27.34
CA VAL A 340 3.35 -28.01 26.48
C VAL A 340 3.02 -29.51 26.45
N ASN A 341 4.03 -30.38 26.53
CA ASN A 341 3.86 -31.83 26.54
C ASN A 341 3.67 -32.42 27.96
N ASN A 342 3.46 -31.60 28.99
CA ASN A 342 3.29 -32.02 30.39
C ASN A 342 4.44 -32.91 30.92
N ALA A 343 5.66 -32.71 30.41
CA ALA A 343 6.84 -33.53 30.68
C ALA A 343 7.92 -32.79 31.49
N LEU A 344 7.60 -31.67 32.17
CA LEU A 344 8.59 -30.87 32.91
C LEU A 344 9.37 -31.67 33.95
N ALA A 345 8.76 -32.70 34.56
CA ALA A 345 9.45 -33.61 35.47
C ALA A 345 10.65 -34.33 34.83
N GLU A 346 10.64 -34.58 33.51
CA GLU A 346 11.78 -35.13 32.76
C GLU A 346 12.82 -34.06 32.40
N PHE A 347 12.37 -32.84 32.15
CA PHE A 347 13.23 -31.72 31.76
C PHE A 347 14.14 -31.27 32.90
N ILE A 348 13.58 -31.10 34.09
CA ILE A 348 14.25 -30.44 35.21
C ILE A 348 15.55 -31.14 35.64
N PRO A 349 15.59 -32.47 35.84
CA PRO A 349 16.84 -33.16 36.19
C PRO A 349 17.91 -33.01 35.10
N ARG A 350 17.52 -33.06 33.82
CA ARG A 350 18.44 -32.87 32.69
C ARG A 350 18.98 -31.45 32.64
N TYR A 351 18.12 -30.46 32.87
CA TYR A 351 18.52 -29.06 32.93
C TYR A 351 19.49 -28.80 34.08
N GLN A 352 19.27 -29.37 35.27
CA GLN A 352 20.20 -29.23 36.40
C GLN A 352 21.60 -29.77 36.09
N ILE A 353 21.69 -30.89 35.37
CA ILE A 353 22.97 -31.44 34.90
C ILE A 353 23.64 -30.45 33.94
N PHE A 354 22.89 -29.90 32.99
CA PHE A 354 23.39 -28.88 32.06
C PHE A 354 23.84 -27.60 32.78
N ALA A 355 23.03 -27.07 33.69
CA ALA A 355 23.32 -25.87 34.48
C ALA A 355 24.61 -26.02 35.29
N LYS A 356 24.83 -27.18 35.91
CA LYS A 356 26.08 -27.51 36.61
C LYS A 356 27.29 -27.53 35.68
N HIS A 357 27.13 -28.00 34.44
CA HIS A 357 28.21 -28.03 33.45
C HIS A 357 28.64 -26.62 33.01
N ILE A 358 27.72 -25.67 32.97
CA ILE A 358 27.96 -24.29 32.52
C ILE A 358 28.23 -23.30 33.65
N GLU A 359 28.28 -23.73 34.91
CA GLU A 359 28.37 -22.88 36.11
C GLU A 359 29.51 -21.84 36.05
N ARG A 360 30.64 -22.21 35.45
CA ARG A 360 31.81 -21.32 35.28
C ARG A 360 31.66 -20.30 34.14
N ARG A 361 30.66 -20.45 33.27
CA ARG A 361 30.36 -19.59 32.11
C ARG A 361 29.34 -18.52 32.49
N LYS A 362 29.76 -17.55 33.31
CA LYS A 362 28.89 -16.53 33.92
C LYS A 362 27.94 -15.83 32.94
N THR A 363 28.41 -15.48 31.74
CA THR A 363 27.57 -14.81 30.72
C THR A 363 26.45 -15.69 30.18
N LEU A 364 26.67 -17.00 30.06
CA LEU A 364 25.62 -17.94 29.64
C LEU A 364 24.62 -18.19 30.78
N VAL A 365 25.10 -18.31 32.02
CA VAL A 365 24.25 -18.43 33.21
C VAL A 365 23.29 -17.24 33.30
N GLN A 366 23.81 -16.01 33.15
CA GLN A 366 23.00 -14.78 33.15
C GLN A 366 21.87 -14.81 32.11
N ARG A 367 22.12 -15.37 30.91
CA ARG A 367 21.12 -15.47 29.85
C ARG A 367 20.03 -16.51 30.15
N LEU A 368 20.27 -17.40 31.11
CA LEU A 368 19.35 -18.42 31.57
C LEU A 368 18.68 -18.06 32.90
N ASP A 369 18.95 -16.89 33.48
CA ASP A 369 18.41 -16.51 34.80
C ASP A 369 16.88 -16.53 34.85
N PHE A 370 16.21 -16.09 33.78
CA PHE A 370 14.76 -16.21 33.67
C PHE A 370 14.29 -17.67 33.75
N LEU A 371 14.96 -18.56 33.01
CA LEU A 371 14.62 -19.98 33.00
C LEU A 371 14.90 -20.63 34.37
N ASN A 372 16.00 -20.25 35.03
CA ASN A 372 16.33 -20.68 36.39
C ASN A 372 15.24 -20.29 37.39
N GLN A 373 14.72 -19.07 37.30
CA GLN A 373 13.62 -18.59 38.17
C GLN A 373 12.33 -19.36 37.94
N GLU A 374 11.96 -19.60 36.67
CA GLU A 374 10.75 -20.34 36.32
C GLU A 374 10.81 -21.80 36.78
N ILE A 375 11.96 -22.46 36.64
CA ILE A 375 12.17 -23.82 37.16
C ILE A 375 12.09 -23.85 38.68
N GLY A 376 12.66 -22.84 39.37
CA GLY A 376 12.56 -22.72 40.84
C GLY A 376 11.11 -22.65 41.33
N LYS A 377 10.27 -21.82 40.68
CA LYS A 377 8.85 -21.71 41.01
C LYS A 377 8.09 -23.03 40.83
N TYR A 378 8.38 -23.77 39.76
CA TYR A 378 7.76 -25.07 39.52
C TYR A 378 8.12 -26.08 40.62
N GLN A 379 9.36 -26.07 41.09
CA GLN A 379 9.82 -26.96 42.17
C GLN A 379 9.21 -26.62 43.53
N ASP A 380 8.94 -25.35 43.82
CA ASP A 380 8.26 -24.92 45.06
C ASP A 380 6.74 -25.22 45.06
N SER A 381 6.18 -25.52 43.88
CA SER A 381 4.74 -25.79 43.67
C SER A 381 4.36 -27.27 43.65
N ILE A 382 5.35 -28.18 43.69
CA ILE A 382 5.20 -29.63 43.85
C ILE A 382 5.42 -29.99 45.31
#